data_AF-A0A3D1XTW6-F1
#
_entry.id   AF-A0A3D1XTW6-F1
#
_cell.length_a   1.000
_cell.length_b   1.000
_cell.length_c   1.000
_cell.angle_alpha   90.00
_cell.angle_beta   90.00
_cell.angle_gamma   90.00
#
_symmetry.space_group_name_H-M   'P 1'
#
loop_
_entity.id
_entity.type
_entity.pdbx_description
1 polymer ?
#
loop_
_entity_poly.entity_id
_entity_poly.type
_entity_poly.pdbx_seq_one_letter_code
_entity_poly.pdbx_strand_id
1 'polypeptide(L)'
;LDLLLDLVGRGGSIERQIQFSVLLNWQTMENISEKNHARCKEVAEAILGKNGYGLMFSLNLYSIKQDLATQIWEIDEIYQGLGLPPGQTYKVRVSPAFPIVGEEGHITLPIKDYPKMGRMMLDLLKDFPQLRFRFDCSFPPCLMDDIKEEEYPLVERFIYHGSQSVPDITEWKNKDVYFGCADDSPMDIDPKGDCFNCFPFHDKKLGNIQDFKQVNELSIKKMHTKFLSHAFEASPNEPCKSCPHYMVTCSSGCFAYNFK
;
A
#
# COMPACT_ATOMS: atom_id res chain seq x y z
N LEU A 1 -15.01 10.47 14.73
CA LEU A 1 -13.94 9.84 15.55
C LEU A 1 -14.57 8.83 16.49
N ASP A 2 -15.60 9.20 17.24
CA ASP A 2 -16.32 8.32 18.18
C ASP A 2 -16.71 6.97 17.56
N LEU A 3 -17.33 6.98 16.38
CA LEU A 3 -17.67 5.74 15.65
C LEU A 3 -16.45 4.84 15.39
N LEU A 4 -15.29 5.41 15.05
CA LEU A 4 -14.06 4.63 14.83
C LEU A 4 -13.53 4.04 16.14
N LEU A 5 -13.60 4.82 17.24
CA LEU A 5 -13.14 4.38 18.56
C LEU A 5 -14.03 3.29 19.17
N ASP A 6 -15.32 3.27 18.83
CA ASP A 6 -16.24 2.19 19.19
C ASP A 6 -15.92 0.91 18.40
N LEU A 7 -15.56 1.06 17.12
CA LEU A 7 -15.29 -0.05 16.22
C LEU A 7 -13.89 -0.64 16.35
N VAL A 8 -12.92 0.01 16.98
CA VAL A 8 -11.53 -0.51 17.05
C VAL A 8 -11.31 -1.58 18.14
N GLY A 9 -12.29 -1.84 19.00
CA GLY A 9 -12.16 -2.79 20.12
C GLY A 9 -12.32 -4.28 19.76
N ARG A 10 -12.31 -5.15 20.79
CA ARG A 10 -12.55 -6.61 20.66
C ARG A 10 -13.83 -6.93 19.89
N GLY A 11 -14.98 -6.35 20.29
CA GLY A 11 -16.28 -6.54 19.63
C GLY A 11 -16.43 -5.84 18.26
N GLY A 12 -15.39 -5.15 17.81
CA GLY A 12 -15.33 -4.46 16.53
C GLY A 12 -14.28 -5.07 15.63
N SER A 13 -13.18 -4.35 15.39
CA SER A 13 -12.20 -4.63 14.36
C SER A 13 -11.45 -5.94 14.55
N ILE A 14 -11.29 -6.40 15.80
CA ILE A 14 -10.61 -7.66 16.10
C ILE A 14 -11.49 -8.85 15.72
N GLU A 15 -12.72 -8.94 16.25
CA GLU A 15 -13.64 -10.03 15.93
C GLU A 15 -14.12 -9.99 14.47
N ARG A 16 -14.32 -8.79 13.92
CA ARG A 16 -14.83 -8.58 12.55
C ARG A 16 -13.73 -8.49 11.49
N GLN A 17 -12.46 -8.64 11.88
CA GLN A 17 -11.30 -8.59 10.98
C GLN A 17 -11.27 -7.30 10.12
N ILE A 18 -11.60 -6.16 10.73
CA ILE A 18 -11.57 -4.86 10.06
C ILE A 18 -10.18 -4.25 10.28
N GLN A 19 -9.55 -3.77 9.21
CA GLN A 19 -8.30 -3.03 9.30
C GLN A 19 -8.57 -1.54 9.06
N PHE A 20 -8.20 -0.68 10.01
CA PHE A 20 -8.18 0.75 9.77
C PHE A 20 -6.82 1.17 9.22
N SER A 21 -6.83 2.06 8.24
CA SER A 21 -5.63 2.70 7.74
C SER A 21 -5.83 4.21 7.75
N VAL A 22 -4.84 4.96 8.22
CA VAL A 22 -4.83 6.42 8.16
C VAL A 22 -3.76 6.88 7.17
N LEU A 23 -4.12 7.84 6.34
CA LEU A 23 -3.16 8.63 5.59
C LEU A 23 -2.73 9.78 6.51
N LEU A 24 -1.62 9.61 7.22
CA LEU A 24 -0.94 10.71 7.92
C LEU A 24 -0.02 11.35 6.89
N ASN A 25 -0.41 12.52 6.41
CA ASN A 25 -0.20 12.78 5.00
C ASN A 25 0.55 14.10 4.81
N TRP A 26 1.67 14.02 4.09
CA TRP A 26 2.18 15.03 3.15
C TRP A 26 2.15 14.37 1.77
N GLN A 27 0.94 14.24 1.21
CA GLN A 27 0.64 13.44 0.01
C GLN A 27 1.49 13.87 -1.18
N THR A 28 1.81 15.17 -1.23
CA THR A 28 2.90 15.80 -1.98
C THR A 28 3.55 16.87 -1.09
N MET A 29 4.65 17.49 -1.53
CA MET A 29 5.23 18.66 -0.88
C MET A 29 4.26 19.85 -0.75
N GLU A 30 3.17 19.86 -1.53
CA GLU A 30 2.29 21.02 -1.69
C GLU A 30 0.88 20.81 -1.12
N ASN A 31 0.47 19.57 -0.87
CA ASN A 31 -0.97 19.26 -0.83
C ASN A 31 -1.57 19.02 0.56
N ILE A 32 -0.93 19.38 1.68
CA ILE A 32 -1.55 19.22 3.01
C ILE A 32 -1.28 20.39 3.96
N SER A 33 -2.36 20.90 4.56
CA SER A 33 -2.25 21.91 5.64
C SER A 33 -1.79 21.29 6.95
N GLU A 34 -1.03 22.05 7.73
CA GLU A 34 -0.62 21.67 9.11
C GLU A 34 -1.81 21.23 9.97
N LYS A 35 -2.99 21.84 9.76
CA LYS A 35 -4.22 21.47 10.46
C LYS A 35 -4.68 20.04 10.18
N ASN A 36 -4.64 19.62 8.91
CA ASN A 36 -5.00 18.25 8.54
C ASN A 36 -3.97 17.26 9.07
N HIS A 37 -2.68 17.61 9.00
CA HIS A 37 -1.61 16.80 9.56
C HIS A 37 -1.80 16.58 11.07
N ALA A 38 -2.00 17.66 11.84
CA ALA A 38 -2.28 17.59 13.28
C ALA A 38 -3.53 16.77 13.60
N ARG A 39 -4.59 16.91 12.79
CA ARG A 39 -5.81 16.12 12.96
C ARG A 39 -5.59 14.63 12.68
N CYS A 40 -4.80 14.27 11.68
CA CYS A 40 -4.46 12.87 11.42
C CYS A 40 -3.66 12.27 12.58
N LYS A 41 -2.72 13.04 13.16
CA LYS A 41 -1.96 12.62 14.35
C LYS A 41 -2.89 12.35 15.54
N GLU A 42 -3.79 13.29 15.85
CA GLU A 42 -4.78 13.15 16.93
C GLU A 42 -5.65 11.90 16.76
N VAL A 43 -6.15 11.65 15.54
CA VAL A 43 -6.96 10.46 15.24
C VAL A 43 -6.12 9.19 15.40
N ALA A 44 -4.86 9.20 14.97
CA ALA A 44 -3.99 8.04 15.07
C ALA A 44 -3.68 7.67 16.52
N GLU A 45 -3.30 8.65 17.33
CA GLU A 45 -3.04 8.48 18.77
C GLU A 45 -4.29 7.98 19.51
N ALA A 46 -5.47 8.53 19.20
CA ALA A 46 -6.72 8.10 19.83
C ALA A 46 -7.10 6.65 19.49
N ILE A 47 -6.95 6.24 18.22
CA ILE A 47 -7.27 4.88 17.80
C ILE A 47 -6.24 3.88 18.36
N LEU A 48 -4.95 4.17 18.22
CA LEU A 48 -3.90 3.29 18.72
C LEU A 48 -3.89 3.23 20.25
N GLY A 49 -4.21 4.30 20.97
CA GLY A 49 -4.35 4.27 22.43
C GLY A 49 -5.46 3.34 22.94
N LYS A 50 -6.42 2.98 22.08
CA LYS A 50 -7.55 2.09 22.42
C LYS A 50 -7.19 0.61 22.40
N ASN A 51 -6.33 0.17 21.47
CA ASN A 51 -6.00 -1.25 21.32
C ASN A 51 -4.55 -1.55 20.89
N GLY A 52 -3.72 -0.55 20.55
CA GLY A 52 -2.30 -0.66 20.20
C GLY A 52 -1.99 -1.10 18.76
N TYR A 53 -2.94 -1.68 18.03
CA TYR A 53 -2.69 -2.30 16.71
C TYR A 53 -3.82 -2.14 15.70
N GLY A 54 -4.86 -1.38 16.03
CA GLY A 54 -6.04 -1.21 15.19
C GLY A 54 -5.85 -0.32 13.97
N LEU A 55 -4.69 0.34 13.84
CA LEU A 55 -4.42 1.32 12.79
C LEU A 55 -3.10 1.05 12.09
N MET A 56 -3.11 1.22 10.76
CA MET A 56 -1.92 1.22 9.91
C MET A 56 -1.73 2.59 9.25
N PHE A 57 -0.51 3.11 9.26
CA PHE A 57 -0.18 4.32 8.51
C PHE A 57 0.01 4.00 7.03
N SER A 58 -0.46 4.88 6.16
CA SER A 58 -0.36 4.76 4.70
C SER A 58 0.41 5.93 4.13
N LEU A 59 1.44 5.64 3.33
CA LEU A 59 2.26 6.61 2.60
C LEU A 59 2.22 6.34 1.10
N ASN A 60 2.17 7.42 0.33
CA ASN A 60 2.35 7.36 -1.11
C ASN A 60 3.82 7.59 -1.41
N LEU A 61 4.42 6.72 -2.22
CA LEU A 61 5.75 6.95 -2.77
C LEU A 61 5.55 7.66 -4.12
N TYR A 62 5.89 8.94 -4.19
CA TYR A 62 5.62 9.75 -5.40
C TYR A 62 6.87 10.42 -5.97
N SER A 63 7.95 10.54 -5.21
CA SER A 63 9.20 11.14 -5.66
C SER A 63 10.39 10.69 -4.83
N ILE A 64 11.57 10.57 -5.45
CA ILE A 64 12.84 10.39 -4.72
C ILE A 64 13.28 11.64 -3.95
N LYS A 65 12.61 12.78 -4.14
CA LYS A 65 12.80 14.00 -3.35
C LYS A 65 11.84 14.10 -2.16
N GLN A 66 10.92 13.14 -2.02
CA GLN A 66 10.01 13.08 -0.88
C GLN A 66 10.83 12.94 0.41
N ASP A 67 10.45 13.72 1.42
CA ASP A 67 11.01 13.57 2.76
C ASP A 67 10.37 12.37 3.47
N LEU A 68 10.71 11.18 2.98
CA LEU A 68 10.20 9.92 3.53
C LEU A 68 10.76 9.68 4.94
N ALA A 69 11.94 10.20 5.24
CA ALA A 69 12.58 10.03 6.54
C ALA A 69 11.79 10.72 7.66
N THR A 70 11.42 11.99 7.47
CA THR A 70 10.58 12.71 8.44
C THR A 70 9.22 12.03 8.61
N GLN A 71 8.57 11.62 7.51
CA GLN A 71 7.29 10.91 7.56
C GLN A 71 7.35 9.62 8.39
N ILE A 72 8.42 8.84 8.21
CA ILE A 72 8.63 7.60 8.97
C ILE A 72 8.98 7.89 10.43
N TRP A 73 9.82 8.90 10.68
CA TRP A 73 10.17 9.32 12.03
C TRP A 73 8.93 9.74 12.84
N GLU A 74 8.04 10.55 12.27
CA GLU A 74 6.79 10.97 12.93
C GLU A 74 5.88 9.78 13.26
N ILE A 75 5.80 8.80 12.34
CA ILE A 75 5.05 7.56 12.57
C ILE A 75 5.68 6.73 13.69
N ASP A 76 7.01 6.60 13.67
CA ASP A 76 7.75 5.88 14.72
C ASP A 76 7.52 6.54 16.08
N GLU A 77 7.63 7.88 16.19
CA GLU A 77 7.37 8.62 17.42
C GLU A 77 5.99 8.33 18.01
N ILE A 78 4.94 8.22 17.17
CA ILE A 78 3.60 7.87 17.64
C ILE A 78 3.60 6.46 18.27
N TYR A 79 4.22 5.47 17.61
CA TYR A 79 4.31 4.11 18.15
C TYR A 79 5.17 4.03 19.42
N GLN A 80 6.31 4.73 19.47
CA GLN A 80 7.16 4.76 20.65
C GLN A 80 6.47 5.48 21.82
N GLY A 81 5.80 6.60 21.56
CA GLY A 81 5.07 7.37 22.58
C GLY A 81 3.91 6.60 23.21
N LEU A 82 3.29 5.68 22.46
CA LEU A 82 2.24 4.78 22.96
C LEU A 82 2.78 3.52 23.66
N GLY A 83 4.11 3.32 23.67
CA GLY A 83 4.75 2.19 24.34
C GLY A 83 4.70 0.89 23.54
N LEU A 84 5.11 0.92 22.26
CA LEU A 84 5.31 -0.29 21.46
C LEU A 84 6.12 -1.34 22.26
N PRO A 85 5.57 -2.54 22.53
CA PRO A 85 6.25 -3.51 23.38
C PRO A 85 7.61 -3.93 22.80
N PRO A 86 8.62 -4.22 23.65
CA PRO A 86 9.93 -4.66 23.19
C PRO A 86 9.82 -5.87 22.24
N GLY A 87 10.51 -5.78 21.10
CA GLY A 87 10.53 -6.83 20.07
C GLY A 87 9.28 -6.88 19.16
N GLN A 88 8.30 -5.99 19.33
CA GLN A 88 7.15 -5.88 18.43
C GLN A 88 7.41 -4.93 17.27
N THR A 89 7.07 -5.36 16.06
CA THR A 89 7.18 -4.51 14.86
C THR A 89 5.86 -3.83 14.51
N TYR A 90 5.93 -2.67 13.87
CA TYR A 90 4.77 -2.04 13.22
C TYR A 90 4.92 -2.06 11.70
N LYS A 91 3.81 -1.81 11.00
CA LYS A 91 3.75 -1.84 9.53
C LYS A 91 3.35 -0.46 9.03
N VAL A 92 4.06 0.04 8.03
CA VAL A 92 3.65 1.19 7.23
C VAL A 92 3.26 0.68 5.85
N ARG A 93 2.01 0.92 5.49
CA ARG A 93 1.50 0.65 4.15
C ARG A 93 2.11 1.67 3.20
N VAL A 94 2.72 1.19 2.12
CA VAL A 94 3.27 2.03 1.07
C VAL A 94 2.66 1.66 -0.26
N SER A 95 2.53 2.66 -1.12
CA SER A 95 2.17 2.39 -2.51
C SER A 95 2.87 3.38 -3.43
N PRO A 96 3.48 2.89 -4.51
CA PRO A 96 4.15 3.76 -5.46
C PRO A 96 3.16 4.47 -6.43
N ALA A 97 1.89 4.02 -6.49
CA ALA A 97 0.85 4.55 -7.38
C ALA A 97 -0.47 4.75 -6.65
N PHE A 98 -0.48 5.59 -5.62
CA PHE A 98 -1.75 6.08 -5.10
C PHE A 98 -2.20 7.32 -5.87
N PRO A 99 -3.48 7.39 -6.25
CA PRO A 99 -4.11 8.64 -6.64
C PRO A 99 -3.95 9.66 -5.50
N ILE A 100 -3.46 10.84 -5.85
CA ILE A 100 -3.39 11.95 -4.92
C ILE A 100 -4.74 12.66 -5.00
N VAL A 101 -5.33 12.94 -3.84
CA VAL A 101 -6.62 13.64 -3.78
C VAL A 101 -6.34 15.12 -4.02
N GLY A 102 -6.73 15.63 -5.18
CA GLY A 102 -6.45 17.01 -5.62
C GLY A 102 -6.56 17.12 -7.13
N GLU A 103 -6.77 18.33 -7.65
CA GLU A 103 -7.16 18.60 -9.05
C GLU A 103 -6.12 18.17 -10.12
N GLU A 104 -4.92 17.74 -9.73
CA GLU A 104 -3.83 17.41 -10.65
C GLU A 104 -3.54 15.91 -10.78
N GLY A 105 -4.51 15.15 -11.30
CA GLY A 105 -4.27 13.82 -11.86
C GLY A 105 -3.58 12.78 -10.95
N HIS A 106 -3.27 11.63 -11.54
CA HIS A 106 -2.59 10.55 -10.82
C HIS A 106 -1.08 10.82 -10.77
N ILE A 107 -0.53 11.25 -9.63
CA ILE A 107 0.93 11.30 -9.44
C ILE A 107 1.41 9.92 -9.02
N THR A 108 2.41 9.40 -9.74
CA THR A 108 2.95 8.06 -9.52
C THR A 108 4.46 8.11 -9.55
N LEU A 109 5.15 7.35 -8.68
CA LEU A 109 6.61 7.22 -8.75
C LEU A 109 7.03 6.65 -10.11
N PRO A 110 7.92 7.30 -10.87
CA PRO A 110 8.41 6.74 -12.12
C PRO A 110 9.19 5.44 -11.89
N ILE A 111 8.98 4.42 -12.74
CA ILE A 111 9.66 3.11 -12.62
C ILE A 111 11.19 3.25 -12.61
N LYS A 112 11.74 4.17 -13.42
CA LYS A 112 13.19 4.47 -13.44
C LYS A 112 13.78 4.90 -12.09
N ASP A 113 12.93 5.38 -11.19
CA ASP A 113 13.32 5.87 -9.86
C ASP A 113 13.12 4.80 -8.77
N TYR A 114 12.59 3.62 -9.10
CA TYR A 114 12.37 2.53 -8.13
C TYR A 114 13.67 2.09 -7.43
N PRO A 115 14.80 1.83 -8.12
CA PRO A 115 16.02 1.39 -7.42
C PRO A 115 16.48 2.40 -6.35
N LYS A 116 16.38 3.70 -6.65
CA LYS A 116 16.72 4.78 -5.71
C LYS A 116 15.73 4.86 -4.56
N MET A 117 14.43 4.72 -4.82
CA MET A 117 13.42 4.67 -3.76
C MET A 117 13.64 3.46 -2.85
N GLY A 118 13.90 2.27 -3.41
CA GLY A 118 14.18 1.07 -2.63
C GLY A 118 15.44 1.21 -1.77
N ARG A 119 16.48 1.90 -2.27
CA ARG A 119 17.65 2.30 -1.49
C ARG A 119 17.28 3.13 -0.26
N MET A 120 16.51 4.21 -0.46
CA MET A 120 16.04 5.05 0.64
C MET A 120 15.23 4.24 1.66
N MET A 121 14.36 3.34 1.20
CA MET A 121 13.56 2.48 2.07
C MET A 121 14.44 1.53 2.90
N LEU A 122 15.47 0.93 2.30
CA LEU A 122 16.41 0.06 3.01
C LEU A 122 17.22 0.80 4.07
N ASP A 123 17.65 2.02 3.77
CA ASP A 123 18.35 2.86 4.75
C ASP A 123 17.44 3.18 5.95
N LEU A 124 16.16 3.49 5.70
CA LEU A 124 15.18 3.66 6.79
C LEU A 124 14.97 2.37 7.60
N LEU A 125 14.98 1.19 6.98
CA LEU A 125 14.88 -0.06 7.74
C LEU A 125 16.08 -0.29 8.67
N LYS A 126 17.27 0.24 8.34
CA LYS A 126 18.44 0.21 9.24
C LYS A 126 18.24 1.13 10.44
N ASP A 127 17.76 2.33 10.19
CA ASP A 127 17.57 3.36 11.22
C ASP A 127 16.39 3.04 12.15
N PHE A 128 15.36 2.34 11.66
CA PHE A 128 14.15 2.00 12.39
C PHE A 128 13.94 0.48 12.47
N PRO A 129 14.58 -0.27 13.39
CA PRO A 129 14.52 -1.74 13.43
C PRO A 129 13.12 -2.36 13.58
N GLN A 130 12.16 -1.62 14.13
CA GLN A 130 10.79 -2.07 14.37
C GLN A 130 9.89 -1.92 13.13
N LEU A 131 10.33 -1.17 12.10
CA LEU A 131 9.53 -0.85 10.91
C LEU A 131 9.37 -2.04 9.96
N ARG A 132 8.22 -2.16 9.30
CA ARG A 132 8.05 -3.02 8.13
C ARG A 132 7.28 -2.27 7.07
N PHE A 133 7.69 -2.41 5.81
CA PHE A 133 6.95 -1.83 4.69
C PHE A 133 5.96 -2.84 4.13
N ARG A 134 4.70 -2.45 3.95
CA ARG A 134 3.66 -3.30 3.38
C ARG A 134 3.15 -2.75 2.06
N PHE A 135 3.21 -3.57 1.02
CA PHE A 135 2.69 -3.30 -0.32
C PHE A 135 1.35 -4.01 -0.51
N ASP A 136 0.28 -3.25 -0.76
CA ASP A 136 -1.07 -3.82 -0.91
C ASP A 136 -1.44 -4.15 -2.36
N CYS A 137 -0.89 -3.42 -3.33
CA CYS A 137 -1.30 -3.54 -4.74
C CYS A 137 -0.30 -4.31 -5.61
N SER A 138 0.92 -4.56 -5.14
CA SER A 138 2.01 -5.28 -5.83
C SER A 138 3.33 -4.89 -5.17
N PHE A 139 4.29 -5.79 -5.13
CA PHE A 139 5.68 -5.44 -4.78
C PHE A 139 6.54 -5.44 -6.06
N PRO A 140 7.03 -4.28 -6.54
CA PRO A 140 7.88 -4.24 -7.72
C PRO A 140 9.33 -4.67 -7.36
N PRO A 141 9.82 -5.82 -7.87
CA PRO A 141 11.14 -6.33 -7.48
C PRO A 141 12.30 -5.40 -7.82
N CYS A 142 12.15 -4.56 -8.85
CA CYS A 142 13.16 -3.58 -9.25
C CYS A 142 13.39 -2.44 -8.23
N LEU A 143 12.59 -2.34 -7.15
CA LEU A 143 13.00 -1.56 -5.98
C LEU A 143 14.32 -2.08 -5.40
N MET A 144 14.59 -3.38 -5.54
CA MET A 144 15.76 -4.05 -4.97
C MET A 144 16.94 -4.13 -5.95
N ASP A 145 16.88 -3.52 -7.15
CA ASP A 145 17.96 -3.67 -8.16
C ASP A 145 19.33 -3.19 -7.65
N ASP A 146 19.35 -2.19 -6.76
CA ASP A 146 20.57 -1.61 -6.19
C ASP A 146 20.89 -2.18 -4.78
N ILE A 147 20.39 -3.37 -4.42
CA ILE A 147 20.64 -4.00 -3.11
C ILE A 147 21.96 -4.77 -3.03
N LYS A 148 22.60 -4.70 -1.86
CA LYS A 148 23.82 -5.44 -1.55
C LYS A 148 23.51 -6.71 -0.75
N GLU A 149 24.36 -7.73 -0.85
CA GLU A 149 24.14 -9.03 -0.19
C GLU A 149 24.01 -8.91 1.33
N GLU A 150 24.78 -8.03 1.96
CA GLU A 150 24.71 -7.78 3.41
C GLU A 150 23.36 -7.18 3.86
N GLU A 151 22.55 -6.68 2.92
CA GLU A 151 21.26 -6.06 3.17
C GLU A 151 20.09 -7.00 2.88
N TYR A 152 20.34 -8.22 2.37
CA TYR A 152 19.30 -9.22 2.11
C TYR A 152 18.38 -9.49 3.31
N PRO A 153 18.87 -9.55 4.58
CA PRO A 153 17.99 -9.72 5.74
C PRO A 153 16.97 -8.58 5.93
N LEU A 154 17.24 -7.38 5.40
CA LEU A 154 16.29 -6.26 5.46
C LEU A 154 15.13 -6.46 4.47
N VAL A 155 15.33 -7.22 3.39
CA VAL A 155 14.31 -7.50 2.37
C VAL A 155 13.12 -8.24 2.98
N GLU A 156 13.35 -9.14 3.94
CA GLU A 156 12.28 -9.88 4.65
C GLU A 156 11.29 -8.97 5.41
N ARG A 157 11.65 -7.69 5.63
CA ARG A 157 10.80 -6.68 6.27
C ARG A 157 9.88 -5.97 5.28
N PHE A 158 9.96 -6.31 4.01
CA PHE A 158 8.96 -5.97 3.00
C PHE A 158 7.86 -7.04 3.01
N ILE A 159 6.63 -6.60 3.11
CA ILE A 159 5.42 -7.43 3.15
C ILE A 159 4.67 -7.21 1.84
N TYR A 160 4.30 -8.31 1.20
CA TYR A 160 3.43 -8.36 0.03
C TYR A 160 2.21 -9.23 0.35
N HIS A 161 1.07 -8.99 -0.31
CA HIS A 161 -0.15 -9.80 -0.14
C HIS A 161 -0.59 -10.02 1.32
N GLY A 162 -1.30 -9.03 1.87
CA GLY A 162 -1.86 -9.12 3.22
C GLY A 162 -0.78 -8.99 4.31
N SER A 163 -0.29 -10.12 4.84
CA SER A 163 0.71 -10.15 5.92
C SER A 163 1.91 -11.05 5.62
N GLN A 164 2.08 -11.50 4.38
CA GLN A 164 3.20 -12.34 3.99
C GLN A 164 4.46 -11.49 3.74
N SER A 165 5.56 -11.80 4.40
CA SER A 165 6.87 -11.25 4.03
C SER A 165 7.28 -11.75 2.67
N VAL A 166 7.97 -10.92 1.88
CA VAL A 166 8.63 -11.39 0.65
C VAL A 166 9.56 -12.57 1.01
N PRO A 167 9.63 -13.62 0.16
CA PRO A 167 10.51 -14.75 0.42
C PRO A 167 11.98 -14.30 0.38
N ASP A 168 12.88 -15.15 0.85
CA ASP A 168 14.32 -14.90 0.79
C ASP A 168 14.73 -14.55 -0.65
N ILE A 169 15.38 -13.40 -0.81
CA ILE A 169 15.79 -12.85 -2.11
C ILE A 169 16.75 -13.78 -2.87
N THR A 170 17.51 -14.61 -2.16
CA THR A 170 18.39 -15.61 -2.78
C THR A 170 17.61 -16.71 -3.51
N GLU A 171 16.35 -16.94 -3.14
CA GLU A 171 15.50 -17.96 -3.73
C GLU A 171 14.68 -17.45 -4.91
N TRP A 172 14.59 -16.13 -5.13
CA TRP A 172 13.70 -15.55 -6.16
C TRP A 172 14.04 -16.01 -7.58
N LYS A 173 15.32 -16.31 -7.85
CA LYS A 173 15.76 -16.82 -9.16
C LYS A 173 15.34 -18.26 -9.43
N ASN A 174 15.02 -19.01 -8.37
CA ASN A 174 14.79 -20.46 -8.41
C ASN A 174 13.32 -20.83 -8.10
N LYS A 175 12.48 -19.85 -7.78
CA LYS A 175 11.06 -20.05 -7.43
C LYS A 175 10.19 -19.20 -8.34
N ASP A 176 9.05 -19.76 -8.74
CA ASP A 176 7.97 -19.04 -9.40
C ASP A 176 7.23 -18.18 -8.35
N VAL A 177 7.85 -17.07 -7.94
CA VAL A 177 7.25 -16.09 -7.03
C VAL A 177 6.53 -15.03 -7.85
N TYR A 178 5.26 -14.78 -7.55
CA TYR A 178 4.50 -13.71 -8.19
C TYR A 178 4.21 -12.57 -7.21
N PHE A 179 4.85 -11.43 -7.44
CA PHE A 179 4.69 -10.20 -6.67
C PHE A 179 3.67 -9.21 -7.27
N GLY A 180 2.91 -9.65 -8.28
CA GLY A 180 1.92 -8.78 -8.93
C GLY A 180 0.71 -8.48 -8.05
N CYS A 181 -0.20 -7.65 -8.57
CA CYS A 181 -1.40 -7.25 -7.86
C CYS A 181 -2.27 -8.45 -7.47
N ALA A 182 -2.82 -8.40 -6.26
CA ALA A 182 -3.54 -9.52 -5.68
C ALA A 182 -4.82 -9.77 -6.45
N ASP A 183 -5.03 -11.03 -6.78
CA ASP A 183 -6.30 -11.58 -7.26
C ASP A 183 -7.46 -11.41 -6.24
N ASP A 184 -7.13 -11.14 -4.96
CA ASP A 184 -8.06 -10.81 -3.88
C ASP A 184 -8.00 -9.31 -3.49
N SER A 185 -7.72 -8.42 -4.45
CA SER A 185 -7.75 -6.96 -4.19
C SER A 185 -9.09 -6.53 -3.58
N PRO A 186 -9.10 -5.65 -2.57
CA PRO A 186 -10.32 -5.21 -1.92
C PRO A 186 -11.23 -4.46 -2.90
N MET A 187 -12.54 -4.67 -2.80
CA MET A 187 -13.53 -3.86 -3.52
C MET A 187 -13.57 -2.48 -2.87
N ASP A 188 -13.18 -1.46 -3.63
CA ASP A 188 -13.32 -0.08 -3.19
C ASP A 188 -14.75 0.39 -3.41
N ILE A 189 -15.29 1.12 -2.43
CA ILE A 189 -16.64 1.67 -2.44
C ILE A 189 -16.54 3.18 -2.17
N ASP A 190 -17.09 4.00 -3.07
CA ASP A 190 -17.11 5.46 -2.88
C ASP A 190 -18.27 5.91 -1.96
N PRO A 191 -18.34 7.20 -1.57
CA PRO A 191 -19.45 7.71 -0.76
C PRO A 191 -20.84 7.60 -1.38
N LYS A 192 -20.96 7.37 -2.70
CA LYS A 192 -22.24 7.13 -3.39
C LYS A 192 -22.63 5.65 -3.38
N GLY A 193 -21.74 4.79 -2.86
CA GLY A 193 -21.93 3.35 -2.82
C GLY A 193 -21.54 2.64 -4.12
N ASP A 194 -20.85 3.32 -5.04
CA ASP A 194 -20.38 2.72 -6.28
C ASP A 194 -19.17 1.82 -6.00
N CYS A 195 -19.19 0.61 -6.55
CA CYS A 195 -18.15 -0.41 -6.38
C CYS A 195 -17.20 -0.41 -7.58
N PHE A 196 -15.89 -0.47 -7.33
CA PHE A 196 -14.84 -0.57 -8.35
C PHE A 196 -13.68 -1.45 -7.87
N ASN A 197 -12.82 -1.88 -8.80
CA ASN A 197 -11.76 -2.86 -8.49
C ASN A 197 -10.65 -2.30 -7.61
N CYS A 198 -10.29 -1.06 -7.88
CA CYS A 198 -9.27 -0.32 -7.16
C CYS A 198 -9.44 1.15 -7.52
N PHE A 199 -9.11 2.07 -6.61
CA PHE A 199 -9.31 3.50 -6.78
C PHE A 199 -8.83 4.06 -8.12
N PRO A 200 -7.66 3.71 -8.68
CA PRO A 200 -7.25 4.22 -9.98
C PRO A 200 -8.23 3.91 -11.13
N PHE A 201 -9.14 2.97 -10.93
CA PHE A 201 -10.21 2.56 -11.85
C PHE A 201 -11.60 2.92 -11.31
N HIS A 202 -11.71 3.95 -10.48
CA HIS A 202 -12.98 4.43 -9.94
C HIS A 202 -13.97 4.88 -11.04
N ASP A 203 -13.46 5.21 -12.24
CA ASP A 203 -14.27 5.48 -13.43
C ASP A 203 -14.87 4.20 -14.05
N LYS A 204 -14.33 3.01 -13.71
CA LYS A 204 -14.80 1.69 -14.17
C LYS A 204 -15.74 1.05 -13.14
N LYS A 205 -16.90 1.68 -12.94
CA LYS A 205 -17.95 1.15 -12.05
C LYS A 205 -18.32 -0.30 -12.40
N LEU A 206 -18.24 -1.17 -11.40
CA LEU A 206 -18.60 -2.58 -11.50
C LEU A 206 -20.02 -2.85 -11.02
N GLY A 207 -20.48 -2.05 -10.05
CA GLY A 207 -21.82 -2.14 -9.50
C GLY A 207 -22.07 -1.06 -8.45
N ASN A 208 -23.13 -1.23 -7.65
CA ASN A 208 -23.42 -0.36 -6.51
C ASN A 208 -23.96 -1.20 -5.34
N ILE A 209 -23.56 -0.86 -4.11
CA ILE A 209 -23.92 -1.59 -2.89
C ILE A 209 -25.44 -1.66 -2.62
N GLN A 210 -26.22 -0.77 -3.23
CA GLN A 210 -27.69 -0.75 -3.12
C GLN A 210 -28.35 -1.86 -3.96
N ASP A 211 -27.64 -2.48 -4.90
CA ASP A 211 -28.14 -3.60 -5.71
C ASP A 211 -27.51 -4.92 -5.22
N PHE A 212 -28.28 -5.67 -4.42
CA PHE A 212 -27.86 -6.96 -3.86
C PHE A 212 -27.42 -7.97 -4.92
N LYS A 213 -28.06 -7.98 -6.10
CA LYS A 213 -27.70 -8.91 -7.17
C LYS A 213 -26.31 -8.57 -7.72
N GLN A 214 -26.03 -7.28 -7.93
CA GLN A 214 -24.70 -6.84 -8.37
C GLN A 214 -23.63 -7.16 -7.34
N VAL A 215 -23.88 -6.88 -6.06
CA VAL A 215 -22.94 -7.20 -4.97
C VAL A 215 -22.68 -8.71 -4.88
N ASN A 216 -23.73 -9.54 -4.97
CA ASN A 216 -23.62 -10.99 -4.93
C ASN A 216 -22.90 -11.55 -6.16
N GLU A 217 -23.11 -10.98 -7.34
CA GLU A 217 -22.34 -11.37 -8.52
C GLU A 217 -20.85 -11.00 -8.41
N LEU A 218 -20.53 -9.83 -7.84
CA LEU A 218 -19.16 -9.39 -7.61
C LEU A 218 -18.44 -10.25 -6.56
N SER A 219 -19.13 -10.64 -5.49
CA SER A 219 -18.57 -11.51 -4.46
C SER A 219 -18.32 -12.94 -4.95
N ILE A 220 -19.17 -13.46 -5.85
CA ILE A 220 -19.04 -14.82 -6.40
C ILE A 220 -17.99 -14.89 -7.52
N LYS A 221 -18.08 -13.98 -8.51
CA LYS A 221 -17.18 -14.03 -9.68
C LYS A 221 -15.75 -13.61 -9.33
N LYS A 222 -15.57 -13.01 -8.14
CA LYS A 222 -14.38 -12.24 -7.76
C LYS A 222 -14.08 -11.19 -8.84
N MET A 223 -13.14 -10.28 -8.58
CA MET A 223 -12.93 -9.11 -9.44
C MET A 223 -12.15 -9.40 -10.74
N HIS A 224 -11.97 -10.67 -11.10
CA HIS A 224 -11.08 -11.12 -12.18
C HIS A 224 -11.60 -10.88 -13.60
N THR A 225 -12.89 -10.71 -13.86
CA THR A 225 -13.39 -10.92 -15.24
C THR A 225 -13.47 -9.67 -16.12
N LYS A 226 -13.79 -8.49 -15.57
CA LYS A 226 -13.78 -7.23 -16.36
C LYS A 226 -12.50 -6.43 -16.19
N PHE A 227 -11.95 -6.43 -14.97
CA PHE A 227 -10.72 -5.70 -14.65
C PHE A 227 -9.52 -6.22 -15.43
N LEU A 228 -9.23 -7.51 -15.26
CA LEU A 228 -8.07 -8.14 -15.85
C LEU A 228 -8.17 -8.13 -17.37
N SER A 229 -9.37 -8.34 -17.93
CA SER A 229 -9.59 -8.23 -19.38
C SER A 229 -9.17 -6.86 -19.91
N HIS A 230 -9.61 -5.75 -19.28
CA HIS A 230 -9.17 -4.41 -19.69
C HIS A 230 -7.69 -4.12 -19.39
N ALA A 231 -7.15 -4.64 -18.28
CA ALA A 231 -5.74 -4.52 -17.94
C ALA A 231 -4.80 -5.27 -18.90
N PHE A 232 -5.28 -6.37 -19.47
CA PHE A 232 -4.54 -7.15 -20.45
C PHE A 232 -4.78 -6.70 -21.90
N GLU A 233 -5.80 -5.87 -22.16
CA GLU A 233 -5.96 -5.19 -23.46
C GLU A 233 -4.91 -4.07 -23.64
N ALA A 234 -4.49 -3.43 -22.55
CA ALA A 234 -3.44 -2.41 -22.58
C ALA A 234 -2.04 -3.04 -22.64
N SER A 235 -1.21 -2.58 -23.58
CA SER A 235 0.21 -2.93 -23.59
C SER A 235 0.96 -2.12 -22.52
N PRO A 236 1.86 -2.73 -21.71
CA PRO A 236 2.66 -1.98 -20.75
C PRO A 236 3.57 -0.97 -21.46
N ASN A 237 3.94 0.08 -20.74
CA ASN A 237 4.96 1.05 -21.19
C ASN A 237 6.39 0.51 -20.93
N GLU A 238 7.38 1.05 -21.63
CA GLU A 238 8.79 0.80 -21.29
C GLU A 238 9.12 1.40 -19.90
N PRO A 239 9.98 0.75 -19.08
CA PRO A 239 10.81 -0.42 -19.40
C PRO A 239 10.11 -1.77 -19.18
N CYS A 240 8.87 -1.80 -18.67
CA CYS A 240 8.19 -3.05 -18.33
C CYS A 240 7.82 -3.88 -19.55
N LYS A 241 7.52 -3.23 -20.68
CA LYS A 241 7.24 -3.90 -21.95
C LYS A 241 8.36 -4.83 -22.41
N SER A 242 9.61 -4.43 -22.23
CA SER A 242 10.79 -5.22 -22.59
C SER A 242 11.38 -6.00 -21.41
N CYS A 243 10.73 -5.99 -20.24
CA CYS A 243 11.23 -6.65 -19.04
C CYS A 243 10.87 -8.16 -19.04
N PRO A 244 11.85 -9.07 -18.90
CA PRO A 244 11.59 -10.52 -18.90
C PRO A 244 10.79 -11.00 -17.68
N HIS A 245 10.66 -10.16 -16.65
CA HIS A 245 9.90 -10.46 -15.43
C HIS A 245 8.44 -10.00 -15.49
N TYR A 246 8.05 -9.23 -16.52
CA TYR A 246 6.69 -8.75 -16.68
C TYR A 246 5.72 -9.90 -16.92
N MET A 247 4.64 -9.98 -16.13
CA MET A 247 3.64 -11.06 -16.14
C MET A 247 4.20 -12.47 -15.88
N VAL A 248 5.44 -12.55 -15.38
CA VAL A 248 6.08 -13.79 -14.90
C VAL A 248 6.25 -13.70 -13.38
N THR A 249 6.95 -12.66 -12.92
CA THR A 249 7.26 -12.44 -11.49
C THR A 249 6.61 -11.17 -10.97
N CYS A 250 6.28 -10.21 -11.84
CA CYS A 250 5.75 -8.89 -11.49
C CYS A 250 4.75 -8.38 -12.53
N SER A 251 3.71 -7.69 -12.10
CA SER A 251 2.73 -7.02 -12.97
C SER A 251 3.09 -5.56 -13.28
N SER A 252 4.37 -5.23 -13.44
CA SER A 252 4.90 -3.84 -13.53
C SER A 252 4.61 -2.94 -12.31
N GLY A 253 4.42 -3.54 -11.14
CA GLY A 253 3.86 -2.86 -9.97
C GLY A 253 2.33 -2.79 -10.06
N CYS A 254 1.75 -1.66 -9.63
CA CYS A 254 0.29 -1.46 -9.65
C CYS A 254 -0.20 -1.39 -11.10
N PHE A 255 -1.25 -2.13 -11.46
CA PHE A 255 -1.80 -2.10 -12.83
C PHE A 255 -2.15 -0.68 -13.31
N ALA A 256 -2.50 0.23 -12.41
CA ALA A 256 -2.76 1.64 -12.72
C ALA A 256 -1.62 2.34 -13.48
N TYR A 257 -0.38 1.87 -13.35
CA TYR A 257 0.76 2.39 -14.10
C TYR A 257 0.64 2.18 -15.62
N ASN A 258 -0.07 1.14 -16.06
CA ASN A 258 -0.15 0.76 -17.46
C ASN A 258 -1.26 1.51 -18.23
N PHE A 259 -2.11 2.28 -17.53
CA PHE A 259 -3.30 2.90 -18.13
C PHE A 259 -3.16 4.41 -18.38
N LYS A 260 -1.96 4.87 -18.73
CA LYS A 260 -1.70 6.23 -19.21
C LYS A 260 -1.16 6.22 -20.62
#